data_AF-A0A8S9B1Z2-F1
#
_entry.id   AF-A0A8S9B1Z2-F1
#
_cell.length_a   1.000
_cell.length_b   1.000
_cell.length_c   1.000
_cell.angle_alpha   90.00
_cell.angle_beta   90.00
_cell.angle_gamma   90.00
#
_symmetry.space_group_name_H-M   'P 1'
#
loop_
_entity.id
_entity.type
_entity.pdbx_description
1 polymer ?
#
loop_
_entity_poly.entity_id
_entity_poly.type
_entity_poly.pdbx_seq_one_letter_code
_entity_poly.pdbx_strand_id
1 'polypeptide(L)'
;MTRWIDPNRPQELTPEESLSVNEDPVVRRLVAKREKWKRRFQGTATQQPGYRIIGRAIFNAKQRLRAALLKHDVKTTLDQNDEIPPLQKRLAETMMTLPGTTIEEEFRRRNAAIDAVAAYCHFQEGGAAAQPRKRSSTRRASPMPSKETNPQLAAAEAEKQALSDAMLLVFTEKRTTTCFLCLGEQSLPFEKRTYKFASPGDLTKHFKRKHLAQIKEGDRLQCKVCRMGLQHKQHLQNHAASIHGTVS
;
A
#
# COMPACT_ATOMS: atom_id res chain seq x y z
N MET A 1 -23.18 9.57 -11.15
CA MET A 1 -22.83 9.04 -12.49
C MET A 1 -21.36 8.65 -12.48
N THR A 2 -21.07 7.35 -12.49
CA THR A 2 -19.75 6.73 -12.39
C THR A 2 -18.95 6.95 -13.68
N ARG A 3 -18.27 8.09 -13.78
CA ARG A 3 -17.50 8.53 -14.97
C ARG A 3 -16.10 7.90 -15.09
N TRP A 4 -15.84 6.76 -14.45
CA TRP A 4 -14.47 6.20 -14.34
C TRP A 4 -14.43 4.66 -14.42
N ILE A 5 -15.40 4.07 -15.11
CA ILE A 5 -15.35 2.64 -15.45
C ILE A 5 -15.04 2.55 -16.94
N ASP A 6 -13.84 2.09 -17.26
CA ASP A 6 -13.42 1.80 -18.63
C ASP A 6 -14.34 0.71 -19.23
N PRO A 7 -15.10 1.00 -20.31
CA PRO A 7 -16.02 0.04 -20.93
C PRO A 7 -15.30 -1.16 -21.56
N ASN A 8 -14.01 -1.04 -21.85
CA ASN A 8 -13.21 -2.13 -22.41
C ASN A 8 -12.56 -3.02 -21.35
N ARG A 9 -12.68 -2.68 -20.06
CA ARG A 9 -12.18 -3.53 -18.97
C ARG A 9 -13.10 -4.75 -18.84
N PRO A 10 -12.60 -5.99 -18.98
CA PRO A 10 -13.39 -7.17 -18.68
C PRO A 10 -13.83 -7.15 -17.21
N GLN A 11 -15.08 -6.81 -16.96
CA GLN A 11 -15.66 -6.77 -15.60
C GLN A 11 -16.46 -8.03 -15.29
N GLU A 12 -16.95 -8.68 -16.34
CA GLU A 12 -17.86 -9.81 -16.26
C GLU A 12 -17.28 -10.97 -17.04
N LEU A 13 -17.52 -12.17 -16.51
CA LEU A 13 -17.21 -13.39 -17.23
C LEU A 13 -18.26 -13.61 -18.30
N THR A 14 -17.86 -14.24 -19.39
CA THR A 14 -18.80 -14.77 -20.37
C THR A 14 -19.76 -15.79 -19.72
N PRO A 15 -20.95 -16.02 -20.30
CA PRO A 15 -21.85 -17.06 -19.83
C PRO A 15 -21.18 -18.44 -19.73
N GLU A 16 -20.33 -18.78 -20.70
CA GLU A 16 -19.59 -20.05 -20.77
C GLU A 16 -18.59 -20.18 -19.63
N GLU A 17 -17.83 -19.13 -19.35
CA GLU A 17 -16.90 -19.08 -18.22
C GLU A 17 -17.63 -19.13 -16.88
N SER A 18 -18.76 -18.43 -16.77
CA SER A 18 -19.60 -18.48 -15.58
C SER A 18 -20.13 -19.89 -15.33
N LEU A 19 -20.50 -20.63 -16.38
CA LEU A 19 -20.87 -22.04 -16.30
C LEU A 19 -19.68 -22.90 -15.86
N SER A 20 -18.51 -22.72 -16.47
CA SER A 20 -17.28 -23.44 -16.10
C SER A 20 -16.94 -23.28 -14.61
N VAL A 21 -17.05 -22.06 -14.06
CA VAL A 21 -16.87 -21.79 -12.62
C VAL A 21 -17.87 -22.56 -11.74
N ASN A 22 -19.11 -22.74 -12.21
CA ASN A 22 -20.12 -23.49 -11.47
C ASN A 22 -19.91 -25.02 -11.55
N GLU A 23 -19.37 -25.49 -12.66
CA GLU A 23 -19.10 -26.90 -12.92
C GLU A 23 -17.79 -27.41 -12.31
N ASP A 24 -16.93 -26.51 -11.85
CA ASP A 24 -15.67 -26.84 -11.19
C ASP A 24 -15.83 -27.94 -10.11
N PRO A 25 -14.98 -28.98 -10.10
CA PRO A 25 -15.09 -30.10 -9.17
C PRO A 25 -15.08 -29.70 -7.68
N VAL A 26 -14.32 -28.68 -7.30
CA VAL A 26 -14.27 -28.18 -5.92
C VAL A 26 -15.59 -27.50 -5.57
N VAL A 27 -16.09 -26.64 -6.46
CA VAL A 27 -17.37 -25.93 -6.27
C VAL A 27 -18.51 -26.93 -6.16
N ARG A 28 -18.61 -27.91 -7.07
CA ARG A 28 -19.64 -28.96 -7.03
C ARG A 28 -19.59 -29.78 -5.75
N ARG A 29 -18.40 -30.18 -5.28
CA ARG A 29 -18.24 -30.90 -4.01
C ARG A 29 -18.73 -30.08 -2.81
N LEU A 30 -18.41 -28.78 -2.76
CA LEU A 30 -18.84 -27.90 -1.67
C LEU A 30 -20.35 -27.65 -1.70
N VAL A 31 -20.94 -27.47 -2.88
CA VAL A 31 -22.39 -27.37 -3.05
C VAL A 31 -23.09 -28.65 -2.60
N ALA A 32 -22.61 -29.82 -3.01
CA ALA A 32 -23.17 -31.10 -2.56
C ALA A 32 -23.06 -31.26 -1.03
N LYS A 33 -21.96 -30.82 -0.42
CA LYS A 33 -21.78 -30.81 1.05
C LYS A 33 -22.79 -29.88 1.73
N ARG A 34 -23.06 -28.70 1.15
CA ARG A 34 -24.08 -27.76 1.63
C ARG A 34 -25.49 -28.36 1.58
N GLU A 35 -25.83 -29.06 0.49
CA GLU A 35 -27.15 -29.71 0.35
C GLU A 35 -27.32 -30.89 1.33
N LYS A 36 -26.26 -31.67 1.57
CA LYS A 36 -26.27 -32.70 2.64
C LYS A 36 -26.49 -32.07 4.02
N TRP A 37 -25.85 -30.93 4.29
CA TRP A 37 -26.07 -30.16 5.53
C TRP A 37 -27.50 -29.66 5.64
N LYS A 38 -28.06 -29.11 4.56
CA LYS A 38 -29.45 -28.62 4.52
C LYS A 38 -30.45 -29.75 4.81
N ARG A 39 -30.22 -30.96 4.27
CA ARG A 39 -31.03 -32.15 4.55
C ARG A 39 -30.92 -32.62 6.00
N ARG A 40 -29.74 -32.51 6.62
CA ARG A 40 -29.49 -32.96 7.99
C ARG A 40 -30.16 -32.07 9.05
N PHE A 41 -30.17 -30.77 8.85
CA PHE A 41 -30.64 -29.78 9.83
C PHE A 41 -31.92 -29.06 9.36
N GLN A 42 -32.85 -29.79 8.75
CA GLN A 42 -34.10 -29.29 8.16
C GLN A 42 -34.66 -28.04 8.87
N GLY A 43 -34.90 -26.95 8.13
CA GLY A 43 -35.43 -25.68 8.65
C GLY A 43 -34.44 -24.82 9.48
N THR A 44 -33.48 -25.43 10.18
CA THR A 44 -32.50 -24.73 11.05
C THR A 44 -31.09 -24.64 10.45
N ALA A 45 -30.86 -25.22 9.27
CA ALA A 45 -29.54 -25.31 8.64
C ALA A 45 -28.82 -23.97 8.49
N THR A 46 -29.54 -22.88 8.20
CA THR A 46 -28.97 -21.53 8.03
C THR A 46 -28.41 -20.94 9.32
N GLN A 47 -28.91 -21.37 10.48
CA GLN A 47 -28.47 -20.91 11.80
C GLN A 47 -27.19 -21.63 12.24
N GLN A 48 -26.88 -22.78 11.64
CA GLN A 48 -25.74 -23.59 12.03
C GLN A 48 -24.41 -22.98 11.52
N PRO A 49 -23.37 -22.89 12.37
CA PRO A 49 -22.06 -22.35 11.96
C PRO A 49 -21.45 -23.07 10.76
N GLY A 50 -21.58 -24.41 10.69
CA GLY A 50 -21.03 -25.20 9.59
C GLY A 50 -21.64 -24.88 8.22
N TYR A 51 -22.92 -24.51 8.17
CA TYR A 51 -23.57 -24.08 6.93
C TYR A 51 -22.99 -22.75 6.42
N ARG A 52 -22.75 -21.79 7.33
CA ARG A 52 -22.11 -20.51 7.00
C ARG A 52 -20.67 -20.70 6.51
N ILE A 53 -19.91 -21.60 7.15
CA ILE A 53 -18.55 -21.93 6.74
C ILE A 53 -18.53 -22.52 5.33
N ILE A 54 -19.41 -23.48 5.03
CA ILE A 54 -19.51 -24.06 3.69
C ILE A 54 -19.93 -23.00 2.65
N GLY A 55 -20.88 -22.12 2.99
CA GLY A 55 -21.29 -21.01 2.14
C GLY A 55 -20.12 -20.07 1.81
N ARG A 56 -19.32 -19.70 2.82
CA ARG A 56 -18.12 -18.88 2.63
C ARG A 56 -17.09 -19.60 1.76
N ALA A 57 -16.90 -20.91 1.95
CA ALA A 57 -15.99 -21.71 1.14
C ALA A 57 -16.42 -21.76 -0.33
N ILE A 58 -17.73 -21.91 -0.63
CA ILE A 58 -18.26 -21.86 -2.00
C ILE A 58 -17.99 -20.49 -2.62
N PHE A 59 -18.31 -19.40 -1.90
CA PHE A 59 -18.07 -18.05 -2.39
C PHE A 59 -16.59 -17.82 -2.70
N ASN A 60 -15.70 -18.17 -1.77
CA ASN A 60 -14.26 -18.02 -1.95
C ASN A 60 -13.74 -18.85 -3.13
N ALA A 61 -14.19 -20.10 -3.29
CA ALA A 61 -13.78 -20.97 -4.39
C ALA A 61 -14.20 -20.38 -5.74
N LYS A 62 -15.47 -19.98 -5.88
CA LYS A 62 -15.97 -19.32 -7.10
C LYS A 62 -15.18 -18.06 -7.40
N GLN A 63 -14.99 -17.17 -6.42
CA GLN A 63 -14.26 -15.92 -6.63
C GLN A 63 -12.82 -16.13 -7.11
N ARG A 64 -12.12 -17.16 -6.61
CA ARG A 64 -10.78 -17.50 -7.11
C ARG A 64 -10.80 -17.93 -8.57
N LEU A 65 -11.74 -18.80 -8.96
CA LEU A 65 -11.87 -19.26 -10.34
C LEU A 65 -12.19 -18.09 -11.28
N ARG A 66 -13.10 -17.20 -10.87
CA ARG A 66 -13.43 -15.99 -11.63
C ARG A 66 -12.21 -15.11 -11.85
N ALA A 67 -11.47 -14.84 -10.77
CA ALA A 67 -10.30 -13.99 -10.86
C ALA A 67 -9.16 -14.67 -11.67
N ALA A 68 -9.09 -16.00 -11.70
CA ALA A 68 -8.14 -16.73 -12.53
C ALA A 68 -8.45 -16.56 -14.03
N LEU A 69 -9.73 -16.65 -14.41
CA LEU A 69 -10.19 -16.45 -15.79
C LEU A 69 -9.94 -15.00 -16.25
N LEU A 70 -10.34 -14.01 -15.45
CA LEU A 70 -10.06 -12.59 -15.75
C LEU A 70 -8.56 -12.30 -15.86
N LYS A 71 -7.72 -12.98 -15.07
CA LYS A 71 -6.26 -12.87 -15.19
C LYS A 71 -5.77 -13.44 -16.52
N HIS A 72 -6.31 -14.57 -16.96
CA HIS A 72 -5.96 -15.18 -18.24
C HIS A 72 -6.32 -14.23 -19.39
N ASP A 73 -7.52 -13.67 -19.40
CA ASP A 73 -7.97 -12.75 -20.46
C ASP A 73 -7.12 -11.49 -20.53
N VAL A 74 -6.83 -10.87 -19.38
CA VAL A 74 -5.94 -9.71 -19.38
C VAL A 74 -4.53 -10.09 -19.83
N LYS A 75 -4.03 -11.26 -19.43
CA LYS A 75 -2.73 -11.72 -19.92
C LYS A 75 -2.75 -11.94 -21.44
N THR A 76 -3.77 -12.60 -21.98
CA THR A 76 -3.92 -12.83 -23.42
C THR A 76 -4.00 -11.51 -24.20
N THR A 77 -4.76 -10.54 -23.70
CA THR A 77 -4.85 -9.20 -24.34
C THR A 77 -3.53 -8.42 -24.25
N LEU A 78 -2.78 -8.54 -23.15
CA LEU A 78 -1.43 -7.96 -23.03
C LEU A 78 -0.38 -8.67 -23.89
N ASP A 79 -0.53 -9.98 -24.10
CA ASP A 79 0.34 -10.78 -24.96
C ASP A 79 0.09 -10.53 -26.44
N GLN A 80 -1.15 -10.19 -26.83
CA GLN A 80 -1.53 -9.90 -28.22
C GLN A 80 -1.20 -8.47 -28.66
N ASN A 81 -0.95 -7.55 -27.72
CA ASN A 81 -0.63 -6.16 -28.03
C ASN A 81 0.89 -5.89 -27.92
N ASP A 82 1.60 -6.04 -29.05
CA ASP A 82 3.06 -5.80 -29.14
C ASP A 82 3.46 -4.33 -28.88
N GLU A 83 2.50 -3.40 -28.92
CA GLU A 83 2.75 -1.97 -28.68
C GLU A 83 2.84 -1.61 -27.19
N ILE A 84 2.46 -2.51 -26.27
CA ILE A 84 2.46 -2.23 -24.83
C ILE A 84 3.89 -2.33 -24.29
N PRO A 85 4.43 -1.25 -23.68
CA PRO A 85 5.76 -1.30 -23.08
C PRO A 85 5.89 -2.42 -22.05
N PRO A 86 7.02 -3.15 -22.01
CA PRO A 86 7.21 -4.30 -21.11
C PRO A 86 6.95 -3.99 -19.64
N LEU A 87 7.21 -2.74 -19.24
CA LEU A 87 7.04 -2.30 -17.87
C LEU A 87 5.57 -2.11 -17.47
N GLN A 88 4.75 -1.63 -18.41
CA GLN A 88 3.30 -1.51 -18.23
C GLN A 88 2.64 -2.88 -18.21
N LYS A 89 3.11 -3.82 -19.05
CA LYS A 89 2.71 -5.23 -19.01
C LYS A 89 3.02 -5.88 -17.67
N ARG A 90 4.26 -5.73 -17.17
CA ARG A 90 4.67 -6.24 -15.85
C ARG A 90 3.80 -5.65 -14.72
N LEU A 91 3.47 -4.36 -14.80
CA LEU A 91 2.58 -3.73 -13.82
C LEU A 91 1.19 -4.37 -13.83
N ALA A 92 0.57 -4.49 -15.01
CA ALA A 92 -0.77 -5.08 -15.13
C ALA A 92 -0.81 -6.54 -14.65
N GLU A 93 0.15 -7.36 -15.05
CA GLU A 93 0.23 -8.77 -14.63
C GLU A 93 0.39 -8.96 -13.12
N THR A 94 1.25 -8.14 -12.49
CA THR A 94 1.50 -8.22 -11.04
C THR A 94 0.30 -7.71 -10.23
N MET A 95 -0.33 -6.62 -10.65
CA MET A 95 -1.55 -6.10 -10.01
C MET A 95 -2.73 -7.06 -10.09
N MET A 96 -2.83 -7.83 -11.18
CA MET A 96 -3.92 -8.78 -11.40
C MET A 96 -3.64 -10.19 -10.87
N THR A 97 -2.54 -10.39 -10.14
CA THR A 97 -2.21 -11.71 -9.59
C THR A 97 -3.09 -12.05 -8.38
N LEU A 98 -3.62 -13.28 -8.39
CA LEU A 98 -4.46 -13.81 -7.32
C LEU A 98 -3.76 -13.81 -5.97
N PRO A 99 -4.50 -13.61 -4.85
CA PRO A 99 -3.93 -13.76 -3.52
C PRO A 99 -3.32 -15.15 -3.31
N GLY A 100 -2.20 -15.18 -2.59
CA GLY A 100 -1.53 -16.42 -2.21
C GLY A 100 -2.43 -17.30 -1.33
N THR A 101 -2.22 -18.61 -1.37
CA THR A 101 -2.92 -19.56 -0.49
C THR A 101 -2.27 -19.65 0.89
N THR A 102 -1.00 -19.24 0.97
CA THR A 102 -0.23 -19.09 2.20
C THR A 102 0.12 -17.63 2.45
N ILE A 103 0.49 -17.33 3.69
CA ILE A 103 0.93 -15.99 4.09
C ILE A 103 2.21 -15.61 3.31
N GLU A 104 3.12 -16.56 3.13
CA GLU A 104 4.39 -16.37 2.42
C GLU A 104 4.19 -16.11 0.92
N GLU A 105 3.26 -16.82 0.28
CA GLU A 105 2.87 -16.57 -1.12
C GLU A 105 2.26 -15.18 -1.27
N GLU A 106 1.40 -14.78 -0.34
CA GLU A 106 0.76 -13.47 -0.36
C GLU A 106 1.78 -12.33 -0.13
N PHE A 107 2.75 -12.52 0.78
CA PHE A 107 3.85 -11.57 0.97
C PHE A 107 4.69 -11.41 -0.30
N ARG A 108 5.10 -12.52 -0.92
CA ARG A 108 5.86 -12.48 -2.17
C ARG A 108 5.10 -11.77 -3.28
N ARG A 109 3.80 -12.05 -3.42
CA ARG A 109 2.94 -11.38 -4.40
C ARG A 109 2.87 -9.87 -4.15
N ARG A 110 2.69 -9.45 -2.89
CA ARG A 110 2.63 -8.01 -2.52
C ARG A 110 3.95 -7.30 -2.81
N ASN A 111 5.07 -7.93 -2.48
CA ASN A 111 6.37 -7.34 -2.77
C ASN A 111 6.59 -7.19 -4.27
N ALA A 112 6.28 -8.22 -5.07
CA ALA A 112 6.38 -8.14 -6.53
C ALA A 112 5.49 -7.04 -7.14
N ALA A 113 4.29 -6.86 -6.59
CA ALA A 113 3.37 -5.78 -6.94
C ALA A 113 3.95 -4.39 -6.60
N ILE A 114 4.53 -4.23 -5.41
CA ILE A 114 5.20 -2.98 -5.00
C ILE A 114 6.38 -2.66 -5.92
N ASP A 115 7.22 -3.66 -6.22
CA ASP A 115 8.38 -3.49 -7.10
C ASP A 115 7.98 -3.16 -8.54
N ALA A 116 6.84 -3.68 -9.01
CA ALA A 116 6.31 -3.34 -10.33
C ALA A 116 5.80 -1.90 -10.38
N VAL A 117 5.07 -1.45 -9.36
CA VAL A 117 4.62 -0.06 -9.23
C VAL A 117 5.82 0.89 -9.13
N ALA A 118 6.79 0.58 -8.28
CA ALA A 118 7.98 1.40 -8.10
C ALA A 118 8.75 1.56 -9.41
N ALA A 119 8.96 0.46 -10.15
CA ALA A 119 9.64 0.51 -11.44
C ALA A 119 8.85 1.35 -12.46
N TYR A 120 7.53 1.18 -12.52
CA TYR A 120 6.66 1.91 -13.44
C TYR A 120 6.59 3.41 -13.13
N CYS A 121 6.64 3.83 -11.86
CA CYS A 121 6.65 5.25 -11.49
C CYS A 121 7.82 6.04 -12.11
N HIS A 122 8.91 5.38 -12.51
CA HIS A 122 10.06 5.99 -13.16
C HIS A 122 10.00 5.94 -14.70
N PHE A 123 8.90 5.42 -15.26
CA PHE A 123 8.70 5.26 -16.69
C PHE A 123 7.89 6.40 -17.28
N GLN A 124 8.37 6.94 -18.39
CA GLN A 124 7.65 7.96 -19.14
C GLN A 124 6.81 7.27 -20.23
N GLU A 125 5.51 7.15 -20.00
CA GLU A 125 4.57 6.75 -21.05
C GLU A 125 4.46 7.88 -22.08
N GLY A 126 4.37 7.53 -23.37
CA GLY A 126 4.47 8.46 -24.51
C GLY A 126 3.78 9.81 -24.28
N GLY A 127 4.52 10.90 -24.45
CA GLY A 127 3.96 12.25 -24.38
C GLY A 127 3.11 12.55 -25.61
N ALA A 128 2.05 13.34 -25.43
CA ALA A 128 1.46 14.06 -26.56
C ALA A 128 2.61 14.72 -27.33
N ALA A 129 2.66 14.54 -28.65
CA ALA A 129 3.64 15.18 -29.51
C ALA A 129 3.58 16.69 -29.26
N ALA A 130 4.43 17.19 -28.36
CA ALA A 130 4.66 18.61 -28.20
C ALA A 130 5.25 19.04 -29.54
N GLN A 131 4.42 19.70 -30.34
CA GLN A 131 4.82 20.18 -31.66
C GLN A 131 6.20 20.84 -31.55
N PRO A 132 7.12 20.57 -32.50
CA PRO A 132 8.43 21.19 -32.47
C PRO A 132 8.24 22.69 -32.65
N ARG A 133 8.27 23.45 -31.55
CA ARG A 133 8.44 24.90 -31.60
C ARG A 133 9.72 25.13 -32.38
N LYS A 134 9.58 25.70 -33.58
CA LYS A 134 10.66 26.07 -34.49
C LYS A 134 11.82 26.66 -33.68
N ARG A 135 12.90 25.88 -33.53
CA ARG A 135 14.17 26.38 -33.03
C ARG A 135 14.75 27.24 -34.15
N SER A 136 14.76 28.56 -33.96
CA SER A 136 15.59 29.45 -34.76
C SER A 136 17.05 29.04 -34.53
N SER A 137 17.68 28.63 -35.62
CA SER A 137 19.09 28.27 -35.72
C SER A 137 19.97 29.47 -35.40
N THR A 138 20.77 29.34 -34.33
CA THR A 138 22.12 29.91 -34.31
C THR A 138 23.01 28.97 -33.51
N ARG A 139 23.78 28.16 -34.23
CA ARG A 139 24.88 27.36 -33.68
C ARG A 139 25.95 28.30 -33.12
N ARG A 140 26.28 28.16 -31.84
CA ARG A 140 27.66 28.25 -31.37
C ARG A 140 27.95 27.03 -30.50
N ALA A 141 28.98 26.30 -30.90
CA ALA A 141 29.51 25.19 -30.14
C ALA A 141 30.10 25.71 -28.83
N SER A 142 29.68 25.15 -27.71
CA SER A 142 30.35 25.25 -26.41
C SER A 142 29.98 24.01 -25.57
N PRO A 143 30.85 23.61 -24.64
CA PRO A 143 30.86 22.26 -24.07
C PRO A 143 29.62 21.96 -23.23
N MET A 144 29.18 20.71 -23.28
CA MET A 144 28.04 20.15 -22.54
C MET A 144 28.02 20.56 -21.05
N PRO A 145 26.90 21.08 -20.50
CA PRO A 145 26.65 21.02 -19.08
C PRO A 145 26.11 19.63 -18.73
N SER A 146 26.72 19.02 -17.72
CA SER A 146 26.23 17.85 -16.99
C SER A 146 24.75 18.00 -16.62
N LYS A 147 24.04 16.87 -16.46
CA LYS A 147 22.69 16.78 -15.90
C LYS A 147 22.59 17.62 -14.61
N GLU A 148 22.15 18.87 -14.73
CA GLU A 148 21.72 19.67 -13.60
C GLU A 148 20.31 19.19 -13.26
N THR A 149 20.22 18.17 -12.39
CA THR A 149 19.03 18.00 -11.57
C THR A 149 18.82 19.33 -10.87
N ASN A 150 17.68 19.99 -11.12
CA ASN A 150 17.30 21.24 -10.48
C ASN A 150 17.64 21.13 -8.98
N PRO A 151 18.62 21.89 -8.46
CA PRO A 151 19.13 21.71 -7.11
C PRO A 151 18.05 21.76 -6.04
N GLN A 152 16.95 22.46 -6.34
CA GLN A 152 15.80 22.62 -5.46
C GLN A 152 14.88 21.39 -5.43
N LEU A 153 14.76 20.65 -6.54
CA LEU A 153 14.03 19.37 -6.56
C LEU A 153 14.84 18.26 -5.87
N ALA A 154 16.15 18.23 -6.09
CA ALA A 154 17.04 17.28 -5.41
C ALA A 154 17.09 17.51 -3.89
N ALA A 155 17.10 18.78 -3.45
CA ALA A 155 17.01 19.13 -2.02
C ALA A 155 15.68 18.69 -1.39
N ALA A 156 14.55 18.93 -2.07
CA ALA A 156 13.24 18.51 -1.58
C ALA A 156 13.08 16.97 -1.50
N GLU A 157 13.65 16.24 -2.45
CA GLU A 157 13.70 14.78 -2.43
C GLU A 157 14.59 14.25 -1.30
N ALA A 158 15.74 14.88 -1.07
CA ALA A 158 16.64 14.55 0.04
C ALA A 158 15.97 14.79 1.41
N GLU A 159 15.22 15.88 1.59
CA GLU A 159 14.44 16.13 2.80
C GLU A 159 13.35 15.06 3.02
N LYS A 160 12.65 14.68 1.95
CA LYS A 160 11.63 13.62 2.02
C LYS A 160 12.24 12.28 2.40
N GLN A 161 13.40 11.94 1.84
CA GLN A 161 14.14 10.74 2.18
C GLN A 161 14.60 10.76 3.64
N ALA A 162 15.19 11.87 4.10
CA ALA A 162 15.65 12.02 5.48
C ALA A 162 14.51 11.94 6.51
N LEU A 163 13.30 12.44 6.18
CA LEU A 163 12.10 12.23 7.01
C LEU A 163 11.73 10.75 7.10
N SER A 164 11.74 10.03 5.98
CA SER A 164 11.44 8.61 5.94
C SER A 164 12.43 7.79 6.77
N ASP A 165 13.72 8.09 6.64
CA ASP A 165 14.78 7.42 7.40
C ASP A 165 14.65 7.71 8.90
N ALA A 166 14.36 8.96 9.28
CA ALA A 166 14.10 9.33 10.67
C ALA A 166 12.86 8.62 11.24
N MET A 167 11.80 8.43 10.44
CA MET A 167 10.63 7.65 10.85
C MET A 167 11.00 6.20 11.10
N LEU A 168 11.82 5.59 10.24
CA LEU A 168 12.26 4.20 10.42
C LEU A 168 13.09 4.03 11.70
N LEU A 169 14.04 4.94 11.97
CA LEU A 169 14.90 4.89 13.17
C LEU A 169 14.07 4.93 14.46
N VAL A 170 13.00 5.72 14.48
CA VAL A 170 12.10 5.86 15.64
C VAL A 170 11.30 4.58 15.94
N PHE A 171 11.25 3.63 15.01
CA PHE A 171 10.62 2.32 15.19
C PHE A 171 11.61 1.18 15.44
N THR A 172 12.84 1.29 14.93
CA THR A 172 13.80 0.17 14.95
C THR A 172 14.83 0.28 16.07
N GLU A 173 15.18 1.49 16.50
CA GLU A 173 16.19 1.68 17.53
C GLU A 173 15.59 1.66 18.94
N LYS A 174 16.21 0.91 19.84
CA LYS A 174 15.80 0.83 21.25
C LYS A 174 16.09 2.12 22.05
N ARG A 175 16.95 3.00 21.54
CA ARG A 175 17.37 4.26 22.17
C ARG A 175 17.53 5.37 21.14
N THR A 176 16.39 5.85 20.65
CA THR A 176 16.34 6.90 19.64
C THR A 176 16.83 8.24 20.23
N THR A 177 17.39 9.09 19.37
CA THR A 177 17.76 10.48 19.71
C THR A 177 16.86 11.49 19.02
N THR A 178 15.77 11.06 18.37
CA THR A 178 14.82 11.93 17.65
C THR A 178 13.46 11.86 18.30
N CYS A 179 12.79 12.99 18.50
CA CYS A 179 11.48 13.01 19.14
C CYS A 179 10.37 12.60 18.17
N PHE A 180 9.70 11.46 18.44
CA PHE A 180 8.60 10.94 17.63
C PHE A 180 7.41 11.91 17.49
N LEU A 181 7.11 12.71 18.53
CA LEU A 181 6.04 13.71 18.47
C LEU A 181 6.41 14.91 17.59
N CYS A 182 7.63 15.44 17.71
CA CYS A 182 8.11 16.50 16.81
C CYS A 182 8.20 16.00 15.37
N LEU A 183 8.68 14.78 15.15
CA LEU A 183 8.77 14.16 13.83
C LEU A 183 7.39 14.04 13.15
N GLY A 184 6.36 13.68 13.93
CA GLY A 184 4.98 13.57 13.45
C GLY A 184 4.27 14.91 13.21
N GLU A 185 4.81 16.04 13.67
CA GLU A 185 4.16 17.34 13.57
C GLU A 185 4.45 18.03 12.24
N GLN A 186 3.50 17.93 11.30
CA GLN A 186 3.64 18.49 9.94
C GLN A 186 3.69 20.02 9.89
N SER A 187 3.21 20.71 10.94
CA SER A 187 3.27 22.17 11.04
C SER A 187 4.67 22.70 11.40
N LEU A 188 5.61 21.83 11.79
CA LEU A 188 6.99 22.23 12.08
C LEU A 188 7.88 22.16 10.81
N PRO A 189 8.83 23.09 10.66
CA PRO A 189 9.90 23.01 9.65
C PRO A 189 10.70 21.70 9.76
N PHE A 190 11.27 21.25 8.65
CA PHE A 190 12.03 19.99 8.54
C PHE A 190 13.09 19.85 9.64
N GLU A 191 13.88 20.90 9.90
CA GLU A 191 14.98 20.89 10.87
C GLU A 191 14.49 20.65 12.30
N LYS A 192 13.29 21.15 12.63
CA LYS A 192 12.69 20.94 13.96
C LYS A 192 12.08 19.56 14.10
N ARG A 193 11.65 18.94 12.99
CA ARG A 193 11.07 17.59 12.97
C ARG A 193 12.12 16.50 13.06
N THR A 194 13.25 16.69 12.39
CA THR A 194 14.37 15.73 12.33
C THR A 194 15.49 16.04 13.31
N TYR A 195 15.28 16.99 14.24
CA TYR A 195 16.28 17.36 15.24
C TYR A 195 16.73 16.14 16.06
N LYS A 196 18.06 15.92 16.05
CA LYS A 196 18.71 14.85 16.80
C LYS A 196 19.28 15.43 18.10
N PHE A 197 18.83 14.90 19.22
CA PHE A 197 19.35 15.22 20.55
C PHE A 197 20.73 14.57 20.75
N ALA A 198 21.60 15.23 21.52
CA ALA A 198 22.95 14.74 21.82
C ALA A 198 22.93 13.41 22.60
N SER A 199 21.88 13.18 23.40
CA SER A 199 21.70 11.93 24.13
C SER A 199 20.22 11.54 24.24
N PRO A 200 19.90 10.24 24.41
CA PRO A 200 18.54 9.80 24.74
C PRO A 200 17.98 10.46 26.02
N GLY A 201 18.86 10.79 26.98
CA GLY A 201 18.45 11.50 28.20
C GLY A 201 17.96 12.93 27.92
N ASP A 202 18.55 13.62 26.95
CA ASP A 202 18.10 14.95 26.55
C ASP A 202 16.80 14.90 25.76
N LEU A 203 16.60 13.84 24.96
CA LEU A 203 15.31 13.55 24.35
C LEU A 203 14.23 13.34 25.41
N THR A 204 14.50 12.56 26.47
CA THR A 204 13.57 12.37 27.59
C THR A 204 13.21 13.71 28.26
N LYS A 205 14.20 14.57 28.53
CA LYS A 205 13.95 15.90 29.12
C LYS A 205 13.08 16.75 28.19
N HIS A 206 13.36 16.74 26.89
CA HIS A 206 12.58 17.43 25.88
C HIS A 206 11.13 16.94 25.86
N PHE A 207 10.93 15.62 25.82
CA PHE A 207 9.61 14.99 25.83
C PHE A 207 8.78 15.41 27.05
N LYS A 208 9.40 15.39 28.25
CA LYS A 208 8.75 15.84 29.49
C LYS A 208 8.32 17.30 29.43
N ARG A 209 9.24 18.20 29.05
CA ARG A 209 9.02 19.65 29.11
C ARG A 209 8.10 20.18 28.01
N LYS A 210 8.27 19.69 26.78
CA LYS A 210 7.58 20.24 25.61
C LYS A 210 6.25 19.54 25.32
N HIS A 211 6.17 18.23 25.59
CA HIS A 211 4.98 17.45 25.27
C HIS A 211 4.19 17.08 26.53
N LEU A 212 4.79 16.42 27.52
CA LEU A 212 4.02 15.96 28.69
C LEU A 212 3.53 17.08 29.62
N ALA A 213 4.27 18.19 29.74
CA ALA A 213 3.88 19.31 30.59
C ALA A 213 2.77 20.18 29.97
N GLN A 214 2.55 20.10 28.66
CA GLN A 214 1.57 20.92 27.95
C GLN A 214 0.20 20.23 27.78
N ILE A 215 0.10 18.95 28.15
CA ILE A 215 -1.15 18.18 28.07
C ILE A 215 -2.08 18.57 29.21
N LYS A 216 -3.29 18.99 28.85
CA LYS A 216 -4.40 19.29 29.76
C LYS A 216 -5.38 18.11 29.82
N GLU A 217 -6.17 18.08 30.89
CA GLU A 217 -7.23 17.09 31.03
C GLU A 217 -8.32 17.31 29.97
N GLY A 218 -8.65 16.26 29.21
CA GLY A 218 -9.58 16.34 28.07
C GLY A 218 -8.92 16.52 26.70
N ASP A 219 -7.59 16.68 26.62
CA ASP A 219 -6.89 16.76 25.34
C ASP A 219 -6.98 15.45 24.55
N ARG A 220 -7.26 15.55 23.25
CA ARG A 220 -7.20 14.41 22.32
C ARG A 220 -5.76 14.15 21.91
N LEU A 221 -5.10 13.23 22.61
CA LEU A 221 -3.72 12.85 22.31
C LEU A 221 -3.66 11.88 21.12
N GLN A 222 -2.68 12.05 20.25
CA GLN A 222 -2.46 11.16 19.11
C GLN A 222 -0.97 11.04 18.82
N CYS A 223 -0.50 9.81 18.58
CA CYS A 223 0.79 9.60 17.95
C CYS A 223 0.62 9.67 16.43
N LYS A 224 1.08 10.76 15.81
CA LYS A 224 0.97 10.99 14.35
C LYS A 224 1.87 10.04 13.54
N VAL A 225 2.94 9.52 14.15
CA VAL A 225 3.85 8.54 13.54
C VAL A 225 3.21 7.15 13.51
N CYS A 226 2.58 6.71 14.60
CA CYS A 226 1.86 5.43 14.68
C CYS A 226 0.40 5.48 14.20
N ARG A 227 -0.12 6.69 13.92
CA ARG A 227 -1.54 6.95 13.59
C ARG A 227 -2.52 6.38 14.62
N MET A 228 -2.17 6.44 15.90
CA MET A 228 -2.96 5.87 17.00
C MET A 228 -3.41 6.97 17.97
N GLY A 229 -4.69 6.94 18.36
CA GLY A 229 -5.23 7.79 19.43
C GLY A 229 -4.80 7.30 20.81
N LEU A 230 -4.42 8.23 21.68
CA LEU A 230 -3.96 7.98 23.04
C LEU A 230 -4.96 8.63 24.00
N GLN A 231 -5.43 7.85 24.98
CA GLN A 231 -6.59 8.24 25.78
C GLN A 231 -6.25 9.20 26.92
N HIS A 232 -5.05 9.08 27.49
CA HIS A 232 -4.61 9.87 28.64
C HIS A 232 -3.08 9.94 28.71
N LYS A 233 -2.56 10.82 29.57
CA LYS A 233 -1.12 11.09 29.72
C LYS A 233 -0.28 9.83 29.96
N GLN A 234 -0.74 8.94 30.84
CA GLN A 234 -0.06 7.66 31.11
C GLN A 234 0.00 6.74 29.88
N HIS A 235 -1.05 6.72 29.05
CA HIS A 235 -1.06 5.93 27.82
C HIS A 235 0.02 6.44 26.85
N LEU A 236 0.17 7.77 26.71
CA LEU A 236 1.25 8.36 25.92
C LEU A 236 2.64 8.03 26.46
N GLN A 237 2.84 8.04 27.78
CA GLN A 237 4.13 7.67 28.40
C GLN A 237 4.48 6.20 28.17
N ASN A 238 3.51 5.30 28.37
CA ASN A 238 3.71 3.87 28.11
C ASN A 238 4.00 3.60 26.64
N HIS A 239 3.28 4.28 25.73
CA HIS A 239 3.50 4.19 24.28
C HIS A 239 4.89 4.71 23.87
N ALA A 240 5.33 5.84 24.44
CA ALA A 240 6.65 6.41 24.18
C ALA A 240 7.77 5.43 24.56
N ALA A 241 7.64 4.75 25.71
CA ALA A 241 8.62 3.79 26.18
C ALA A 241 8.61 2.48 25.38
N SER A 242 7.43 1.91 25.11
CA SER A 242 7.31 0.58 24.50
C SER A 242 7.50 0.58 22.98
N ILE A 243 7.09 1.64 22.29
CA ILE A 243 7.14 1.73 20.82
C ILE A 243 8.34 2.55 20.33
N HIS A 244 8.71 3.62 21.04
CA HIS A 244 9.71 4.58 20.57
C HIS A 244 10.98 4.63 21.42
N GLY A 245 11.10 3.76 22.44
CA GLY A 245 12.25 3.71 23.34
C GLY A 245 12.51 5.00 24.12
N THR A 246 11.54 5.93 24.14
CA THR A 246 11.63 7.21 24.86
C THR A 246 11.11 7.00 26.27
N VAL A 247 12.03 6.70 27.20
CA VAL A 247 11.70 6.49 28.60
C VAL A 247 11.44 7.85 29.26
N SER A 248 10.29 8.02 29.91
CA SER A 248 9.95 9.18 30.74
C SER A 248 9.95 8.79 32.21
#